data_AF-A0A1C3FCG1-F1
#
_entry.id   AF-A0A1C3FCG1-F1
#
_cell.length_a   1.000
_cell.length_b   1.000
_cell.length_c   1.000
_cell.angle_alpha   90.00
_cell.angle_beta   90.00
_cell.angle_gamma   90.00
#
_symmetry.space_group_name_H-M   'P 1'
#
loop_
_entity.id
_entity.type
_entity.pdbx_description
1 polymer ?
#
loop_
_entity_poly.entity_id
_entity_poly.type
_entity_poly.pdbx_seq_one_letter_code
_entity_poly.pdbx_strand_id
1 'polypeptide(L)'
;MTMLIKEANIKPACCFAGPRPQSLPLGFDEENAGCLRLKQVLKEQAVYLIEALGVTHFISGVDLGVGQFAAEIVLDLKRDYPEITLECVIPCEDQAAKWTIAQRDRYFSIVERCDKETLLQRHYTKDCIKKEKEYMVKQSNYVLAVWNGKPGGAGNILAFARTLGKTVILIDPNTFEVRTDSNKH
;
A
#
# COMPACT_ATOMS: atom_id res chain seq x y z
N MET A 1 14.55 21.61 33.94
CA MET A 1 13.15 21.58 33.47
C MET A 1 13.14 20.87 32.13
N THR A 2 13.06 19.54 32.16
CA THR A 2 13.15 18.71 30.95
C THR A 2 11.82 18.79 30.22
N MET A 3 11.82 19.38 29.02
CA MET A 3 10.67 19.33 28.12
C MET A 3 10.44 17.87 27.72
N LEU A 4 9.46 17.24 28.36
CA LEU A 4 8.83 16.04 27.84
C LEU A 4 8.10 16.45 26.56
N ILE A 5 8.75 16.24 25.42
CA ILE A 5 8.05 16.13 24.15
C ILE A 5 7.12 14.94 24.34
N LYS A 6 5.81 15.19 24.49
CA LYS A 6 4.80 14.15 24.29
C LYS A 6 5.04 13.65 22.87
N GLU A 7 5.66 12.48 22.73
CA GLU A 7 5.61 11.75 21.47
C GLU A 7 4.13 11.69 21.08
N ALA A 8 3.77 12.36 19.98
CA ALA A 8 2.46 12.15 19.39
C ALA A 8 2.34 10.64 19.22
N ASN A 9 1.30 10.05 19.80
CA ASN A 9 1.05 8.62 19.74
C ASN A 9 0.71 8.27 18.28
N ILE A 10 1.74 8.14 17.43
CA ILE A 10 1.61 7.81 16.02
C ILE A 10 1.07 6.39 15.99
N LYS A 11 -0.19 6.24 15.59
CA LYS A 11 -0.80 4.92 15.36
C LYS A 11 0.13 4.14 14.42
N PRO A 12 0.57 2.92 14.79
CA PRO A 12 1.42 2.13 13.92
C PRO A 12 0.72 1.94 12.57
N ALA A 13 1.40 2.36 11.51
CA ALA A 13 0.82 2.43 10.18
C ALA A 13 1.63 1.62 9.16
N CYS A 14 0.93 1.02 8.20
CA CYS A 14 1.55 0.33 7.06
C CYS A 14 1.06 0.93 5.75
N CYS A 15 1.97 1.21 4.82
CA CYS A 15 1.58 1.52 3.45
C CYS A 15 1.90 0.36 2.51
N PHE A 16 1.09 0.21 1.47
CA PHE A 16 1.32 -0.77 0.44
C PHE A 16 2.10 -0.17 -0.73
N ALA A 17 2.95 -0.98 -1.36
CA ALA A 17 3.62 -0.62 -2.59
C ALA A 17 3.64 -1.80 -3.56
N GLY A 18 3.46 -1.55 -4.85
CA GLY A 18 3.55 -2.64 -5.83
C GLY A 18 3.57 -2.15 -7.27
N PRO A 19 3.84 -3.06 -8.21
CA PRO A 19 3.68 -2.81 -9.62
C PRO A 19 2.19 -2.70 -10.00
N ARG A 20 1.94 -1.98 -11.10
CA ARG A 20 0.65 -2.02 -11.81
C ARG A 20 0.47 -3.37 -12.51
N PRO A 21 -0.75 -3.75 -12.95
CA PRO A 21 -1.04 -5.06 -13.53
C PRO A 21 -0.15 -5.41 -14.72
N GLN A 22 0.23 -4.43 -15.56
CA GLN A 22 1.09 -4.65 -16.73
C GLN A 22 2.50 -5.13 -16.36
N SER A 23 2.94 -4.91 -15.12
CA SER A 23 4.26 -5.32 -14.62
C SER A 23 4.18 -6.51 -13.67
N LEU A 24 2.98 -7.06 -13.44
CA LEU A 24 2.80 -8.32 -12.76
C LEU A 24 2.90 -9.46 -13.78
N PRO A 25 3.53 -10.61 -13.43
CA PRO A 25 3.52 -11.82 -14.28
C PRO A 25 2.12 -12.30 -14.64
N LEU A 26 1.13 -11.89 -13.83
CA LEU A 26 -0.26 -12.31 -13.83
C LEU A 26 -1.14 -11.42 -14.73
N GLY A 27 -0.64 -10.25 -15.14
CA GLY A 27 -1.40 -9.31 -15.95
C GLY A 27 -2.69 -8.82 -15.27
N PHE A 28 -3.77 -8.75 -16.04
CA PHE A 28 -5.12 -8.34 -15.58
C PHE A 28 -6.02 -9.52 -15.20
N ASP A 29 -5.54 -10.77 -15.34
CA ASP A 29 -6.32 -11.95 -14.95
C ASP A 29 -6.20 -12.17 -13.43
N GLU A 30 -7.19 -11.65 -12.71
CA GLU A 30 -7.26 -11.76 -11.25
C GLU A 30 -7.80 -13.11 -10.76
N GLU A 31 -8.33 -13.95 -11.66
CA GLU A 31 -8.78 -15.31 -11.34
C GLU A 31 -7.65 -16.34 -11.51
N ASN A 32 -6.54 -15.93 -12.14
CA ASN A 32 -5.34 -16.73 -12.22
C ASN A 32 -4.88 -17.18 -10.83
N ALA A 33 -4.52 -18.46 -10.69
CA ALA A 33 -4.08 -19.05 -9.43
C ALA A 33 -2.95 -18.27 -8.75
N GLY A 34 -2.03 -17.68 -9.52
CA GLY A 34 -0.95 -16.86 -8.98
C GLY A 34 -1.44 -15.51 -8.44
N CYS A 35 -2.48 -14.91 -9.02
CA CYS A 35 -3.09 -13.69 -8.48
C CYS A 35 -3.83 -13.97 -7.17
N LEU A 36 -4.61 -15.06 -7.15
CA LEU A 36 -5.26 -15.55 -5.94
C LEU A 36 -4.22 -15.82 -4.84
N ARG A 37 -3.10 -16.47 -5.19
CA ARG A 37 -2.00 -16.72 -4.24
C ARG A 37 -1.37 -15.42 -3.75
N LEU A 38 -1.09 -14.45 -4.62
CA LEU A 38 -0.54 -13.16 -4.23
C LEU A 38 -1.48 -12.40 -3.27
N LYS A 39 -2.79 -12.34 -3.58
CA LYS A 39 -3.80 -11.72 -2.70
C LYS A 39 -3.86 -12.41 -1.34
N GLN A 40 -3.77 -13.75 -1.32
CA GLN A 40 -3.74 -14.53 -0.09
C GLN A 40 -2.50 -14.20 0.75
N VAL A 41 -1.31 -14.13 0.15
CA VAL A 41 -0.08 -13.76 0.88
C VAL A 41 -0.13 -12.31 1.36
N LEU A 42 -0.65 -11.37 0.57
CA LEU A 42 -0.89 -10.00 1.00
C LEU A 42 -1.81 -9.94 2.24
N LYS A 43 -2.89 -10.73 2.25
CA LYS A 43 -3.81 -10.84 3.39
C LYS A 43 -3.12 -11.40 4.62
N GLU A 44 -2.37 -12.50 4.47
CA GLU A 44 -1.59 -13.10 5.57
C GLU A 44 -0.61 -12.10 6.19
N GLN A 45 0.07 -11.30 5.37
CA GLN A 45 0.98 -10.26 5.86
C GLN A 45 0.26 -9.08 6.50
N ALA A 46 -0.91 -8.69 5.98
CA ALA A 46 -1.74 -7.67 6.61
C ALA A 46 -2.23 -8.11 8.00
N VAL A 47 -2.66 -9.37 8.15
CA VAL A 47 -3.02 -9.96 9.46
C VAL A 47 -1.83 -9.98 10.40
N TYR A 48 -0.65 -10.42 9.93
CA TYR A 48 0.57 -10.39 10.73
C TYR A 48 0.91 -8.96 11.22
N LEU A 49 0.79 -7.96 10.36
CA LEU A 49 0.99 -6.55 10.72
C LEU A 49 0.02 -6.09 11.82
N ILE A 50 -1.23 -6.53 11.78
CA ILE A 50 -2.24 -6.21 12.80
C ILE A 50 -1.88 -6.90 14.12
N GLU A 51 -1.80 -8.23 14.10
CA GLU A 51 -1.75 -9.05 15.33
C GLU A 51 -0.38 -9.02 16.01
N ALA A 52 0.70 -9.06 15.24
CA ALA A 52 2.05 -9.16 15.80
C ALA A 52 2.74 -7.79 15.94
N LEU A 53 2.39 -6.82 15.09
CA LEU A 53 3.05 -5.51 15.03
C LEU A 53 2.14 -4.34 15.45
N GLY A 54 0.87 -4.60 15.76
CA GLY A 54 -0.06 -3.59 16.27
C GLY A 54 -0.44 -2.52 15.24
N VAL A 55 -0.34 -2.83 13.94
CA VAL A 55 -0.73 -1.91 12.87
C VAL A 55 -2.24 -1.72 12.88
N THR A 56 -2.68 -0.46 13.01
CA THR A 56 -4.10 -0.08 13.05
C THR A 56 -4.48 0.89 11.93
N HIS A 57 -3.51 1.33 11.13
CA HIS A 57 -3.73 2.24 10.03
C HIS A 57 -3.04 1.75 8.76
N PHE A 58 -3.80 1.58 7.70
CA PHE A 58 -3.32 1.11 6.41
C PHE A 58 -3.50 2.19 5.35
N ILE A 59 -2.51 2.34 4.48
CA ILE A 59 -2.46 3.40 3.48
C ILE A 59 -2.27 2.78 2.09
N SER A 60 -3.17 3.07 1.16
CA SER A 60 -3.11 2.60 -0.23
C SER A 60 -3.27 3.74 -1.23
N GLY A 61 -2.57 3.65 -2.37
CA GLY A 61 -2.74 4.55 -3.52
C GLY A 61 -3.96 4.23 -4.39
N VAL A 62 -4.57 3.06 -4.17
CA VAL A 62 -5.74 2.55 -4.91
C VAL A 62 -5.52 2.57 -6.44
N ASP A 63 -4.27 2.46 -6.88
CA ASP A 63 -3.94 2.24 -8.28
C ASP A 63 -4.30 0.81 -8.68
N LEU A 64 -4.56 0.61 -9.97
CA LEU A 64 -4.87 -0.71 -10.51
C LEU A 64 -3.83 -1.75 -10.05
N GLY A 65 -4.28 -2.96 -9.76
CA GLY A 65 -3.42 -4.03 -9.25
C GLY A 65 -3.24 -3.96 -7.75
N VAL A 66 -1.99 -3.94 -7.27
CA VAL A 66 -1.65 -4.12 -5.84
C VAL A 66 -2.32 -3.07 -4.94
N GLY A 67 -2.43 -1.81 -5.38
CA GLY A 67 -3.11 -0.77 -4.62
C GLY A 67 -4.57 -1.12 -4.33
N GLN A 68 -5.32 -1.54 -5.36
CA GLN A 68 -6.70 -2.00 -5.20
C GLN A 68 -6.79 -3.31 -4.39
N PHE A 69 -5.92 -4.29 -4.64
CA PHE A 69 -5.95 -5.56 -3.89
C PHE A 69 -5.75 -5.32 -2.40
N ALA A 70 -4.77 -4.50 -2.05
CA ALA A 70 -4.46 -4.19 -0.67
C ALA A 70 -5.61 -3.43 0.01
N ALA A 71 -6.21 -2.44 -0.67
CA ALA A 71 -7.33 -1.69 -0.13
C ALA A 71 -8.54 -2.61 0.15
N GLU A 72 -8.89 -3.48 -0.79
CA GLU A 72 -9.98 -4.45 -0.61
C GLU A 72 -9.69 -5.44 0.52
N ILE A 73 -8.46 -5.95 0.62
CA ILE A 73 -8.04 -6.83 1.71
C ILE A 73 -8.23 -6.14 3.07
N VAL A 74 -7.81 -4.88 3.22
CA VAL A 74 -8.00 -4.13 4.46
C VAL A 74 -9.49 -3.93 4.75
N LEU A 75 -10.28 -3.54 3.76
CA LEU A 75 -11.73 -3.35 3.94
C LEU A 75 -12.44 -4.64 4.36
N ASP A 76 -11.99 -5.80 3.87
CA ASP A 76 -12.53 -7.09 4.28
C ASP A 76 -12.08 -7.48 5.70
N LEU A 77 -10.81 -7.23 6.04
CA LEU A 77 -10.26 -7.48 7.37
C LEU A 77 -10.92 -6.63 8.47
N LYS A 78 -11.47 -5.45 8.16
CA LYS A 78 -12.24 -4.64 9.12
C LYS A 78 -13.44 -5.36 9.73
N ARG A 79 -13.93 -6.45 9.13
CA ARG A 79 -14.99 -7.29 9.72
C ARG A 79 -14.53 -7.99 10.98
N ASP A 80 -13.28 -8.44 10.99
CA ASP A 80 -12.65 -9.18 12.09
C ASP A 80 -11.85 -8.24 13.01
N TYR A 81 -11.31 -7.14 12.47
CA TYR A 81 -10.51 -6.13 13.16
C TYR A 81 -11.13 -4.72 12.98
N PRO A 82 -12.26 -4.40 13.64
CA PRO A 82 -13.01 -3.16 13.41
C PRO A 82 -12.25 -1.87 13.76
N GLU A 83 -11.14 -1.98 14.50
CA GLU A 83 -10.27 -0.86 14.90
C GLU A 83 -9.31 -0.42 13.79
N ILE A 84 -9.08 -1.23 12.77
CA ILE A 84 -8.18 -0.86 11.67
C ILE A 84 -8.86 0.13 10.74
N THR A 85 -8.05 0.99 10.13
CA THR A 85 -8.52 2.03 9.20
C THR A 85 -7.79 1.96 7.87
N LEU A 86 -8.48 2.33 6.79
CA LEU A 86 -7.93 2.48 5.45
C LEU A 86 -7.92 3.96 5.04
N GLU A 87 -6.74 4.47 4.69
CA GLU A 87 -6.55 5.73 3.98
C GLU A 87 -6.28 5.48 2.49
N CYS A 88 -7.06 6.14 1.64
CA CYS A 88 -6.87 6.17 0.20
C CYS A 88 -6.16 7.48 -0.19
N VAL A 89 -4.90 7.37 -0.63
CA VAL A 89 -4.10 8.52 -1.07
C VAL A 89 -4.24 8.65 -2.59
N ILE A 90 -4.79 9.77 -3.03
CA ILE A 90 -5.11 10.05 -4.43
C ILE A 90 -4.11 11.11 -4.94
N PRO A 91 -3.19 10.77 -5.87
CA PRO A 91 -2.24 11.72 -6.45
C PRO A 91 -2.92 12.91 -7.10
N CYS A 92 -4.01 12.72 -7.84
CA CYS A 92 -4.74 13.78 -8.53
C CYS A 92 -6.18 13.37 -8.89
N GLU A 93 -7.06 14.35 -9.11
CA GLU A 93 -8.48 14.12 -9.48
C GLU A 93 -8.61 13.25 -10.74
N ASP A 94 -7.63 13.32 -11.65
CA ASP A 94 -7.62 12.62 -12.94
C ASP A 94 -7.08 11.17 -12.89
N GLN A 95 -6.73 10.63 -11.72
CA GLN A 95 -6.07 9.32 -11.59
C GLN A 95 -6.79 8.20 -12.39
N ALA A 96 -8.11 8.16 -12.27
CA ALA A 96 -8.96 7.14 -12.88
C ALA A 96 -9.55 7.57 -14.24
N ALA A 97 -9.21 8.76 -14.76
CA ALA A 97 -9.87 9.36 -15.93
C ALA A 97 -9.77 8.51 -17.21
N LYS A 98 -8.71 7.71 -17.35
CA LYS A 98 -8.45 6.85 -18.50
C LYS A 98 -8.79 5.37 -18.28
N TRP A 99 -9.35 5.03 -17.12
CA TRP A 99 -9.72 3.65 -16.80
C TRP A 99 -11.06 3.27 -17.42
N THR A 100 -11.29 1.98 -17.63
CA THR A 100 -12.58 1.47 -18.08
C THR A 100 -13.66 1.74 -17.03
N ILE A 101 -14.93 1.68 -17.43
CA ILE A 101 -16.06 1.89 -16.49
C ILE A 101 -15.94 0.95 -15.29
N ALA A 102 -15.76 -0.36 -15.53
CA ALA A 102 -15.62 -1.35 -14.45
C ALA A 102 -14.43 -1.06 -13.51
N GLN A 103 -13.30 -0.57 -14.05
CA GLN A 103 -12.14 -0.18 -13.24
C GLN A 103 -12.43 1.07 -12.38
N ARG A 104 -13.18 2.03 -12.92
CA ARG A 104 -13.61 3.23 -12.20
C ARG A 104 -14.63 2.89 -11.11
N ASP A 105 -15.60 2.04 -11.41
CA ASP A 105 -16.62 1.61 -10.45
C ASP A 105 -15.98 0.92 -9.25
N ARG A 106 -15.03 0.00 -9.49
CA ARG A 106 -14.24 -0.63 -8.42
C ARG A 106 -13.48 0.40 -7.59
N TYR A 107 -12.79 1.33 -8.26
CA TYR A 107 -12.04 2.40 -7.58
C TYR A 107 -12.94 3.25 -6.69
N PHE A 108 -14.06 3.76 -7.21
CA PHE A 108 -14.96 4.60 -6.42
C PHE A 108 -15.63 3.81 -5.29
N SER A 109 -15.94 2.53 -5.49
CA SER A 109 -16.45 1.67 -4.42
C SER A 109 -15.44 1.48 -3.27
N ILE A 110 -14.15 1.36 -3.59
CA ILE A 110 -13.09 1.30 -2.56
C ILE A 110 -12.98 2.64 -1.82
N VAL A 111 -12.91 3.75 -2.56
CA VAL A 111 -12.76 5.10 -2.01
C VAL A 111 -13.93 5.45 -1.10
N GLU A 112 -15.18 5.19 -1.51
CA GLU A 112 -16.38 5.41 -0.70
C GLU A 112 -16.37 4.66 0.65
N ARG A 113 -15.72 3.49 0.70
CA ARG A 113 -15.68 2.63 1.89
C ARG A 113 -14.46 2.89 2.78
N CYS A 114 -13.51 3.71 2.34
CA CYS A 114 -12.33 4.02 3.12
C CYS A 114 -12.64 4.97 4.30
N ASP A 115 -11.77 5.00 5.29
CA ASP A 115 -11.94 5.87 6.47
C ASP A 115 -11.44 7.29 6.24
N LYS A 116 -10.52 7.46 5.27
CA LYS A 116 -9.91 8.74 4.96
C LYS A 116 -9.48 8.81 3.49
N GLU A 117 -9.90 9.86 2.81
CA GLU A 117 -9.40 10.22 1.50
C GLU A 117 -8.36 11.35 1.63
N THR A 118 -7.21 11.19 0.97
CA THR A 118 -6.16 12.21 0.92
C THR A 118 -5.83 12.54 -0.54
N LEU A 119 -6.37 13.65 -1.05
CA LEU A 119 -6.00 14.20 -2.35
C LEU A 119 -4.76 15.08 -2.22
N LEU A 120 -3.69 14.77 -2.96
CA LEU A 120 -2.42 15.51 -2.85
C LEU A 120 -2.36 16.77 -3.73
N GLN A 121 -3.01 16.74 -4.88
CA GLN A 121 -3.09 17.87 -5.81
C GLN A 121 -4.28 17.68 -6.73
N ARG A 122 -4.73 18.75 -7.39
CA ARG A 122 -5.92 18.66 -8.26
C ARG A 122 -5.60 18.07 -9.63
N HIS A 123 -4.55 18.56 -10.27
CA HIS A 123 -4.19 18.20 -11.64
C HIS A 123 -2.99 17.27 -11.72
N TYR A 124 -2.92 16.45 -12.76
CA TYR A 124 -1.75 15.60 -13.02
C TYR A 124 -0.48 16.42 -13.27
N THR A 125 0.62 16.03 -12.63
CA THR A 125 1.98 16.48 -12.97
C THR A 125 2.90 15.27 -13.11
N LYS A 126 4.04 15.43 -13.78
CA LYS A 126 4.99 14.32 -14.01
C LYS A 126 5.47 13.67 -12.71
N ASP A 127 5.42 14.37 -11.59
CA ASP A 127 5.90 13.95 -10.28
C ASP A 127 4.79 13.57 -9.28
N CYS A 128 3.50 13.67 -9.62
CA CYS A 128 2.40 13.44 -8.67
C CYS A 128 2.38 12.01 -8.11
N ILE A 129 2.64 11.01 -8.96
CA ILE A 129 2.74 9.59 -8.54
C ILE A 129 3.93 9.35 -7.61
N LYS A 130 5.03 10.10 -7.81
CA LYS A 130 6.19 10.01 -6.93
C LYS A 130 5.85 10.63 -5.56
N LYS A 131 5.23 11.82 -5.55
CA LYS A 131 4.78 12.50 -4.33
C LYS A 131 3.79 11.68 -3.52
N GLU A 132 2.85 11.01 -4.18
CA GLU A 132 1.94 10.04 -3.60
C GLU A 132 2.68 8.95 -2.84
N LYS A 133 3.58 8.23 -3.52
CA LYS A 133 4.34 7.15 -2.89
C LYS A 133 5.21 7.65 -1.74
N GLU A 134 5.86 8.80 -1.90
CA GLU A 134 6.65 9.41 -0.82
C GLU A 134 5.80 9.82 0.37
N TYR A 135 4.59 10.33 0.14
CA TYR A 135 3.63 10.66 1.21
C TYR A 135 3.29 9.40 2.00
N MET A 136 2.86 8.33 1.31
CA MET A 136 2.49 7.06 1.92
C MET A 136 3.62 6.50 2.80
N VAL A 137 4.85 6.49 2.29
CA VAL A 137 6.03 6.02 3.05
C VAL A 137 6.34 6.92 4.25
N LYS A 138 6.20 8.24 4.11
CA LYS A 138 6.43 9.17 5.23
C LYS A 138 5.40 8.96 6.35
N GLN A 139 4.15 8.64 6.00
CA GLN A 139 3.05 8.41 6.95
C GLN A 139 2.98 6.99 7.53
N SER A 140 3.88 6.07 7.14
CA SER A 140 3.88 4.70 7.64
C SER A 140 5.13 4.36 8.46
N ASN A 141 5.06 3.33 9.30
CA ASN A 141 6.20 2.69 9.95
C ASN A 141 6.70 1.50 9.13
N TYR A 142 5.75 0.80 8.49
CA TYR A 142 5.95 -0.39 7.70
C TYR A 142 5.60 -0.16 6.24
N VAL A 143 6.35 -0.80 5.35
CA VAL A 143 6.05 -0.85 3.91
C VAL A 143 5.87 -2.30 3.51
N LEU A 144 4.64 -2.71 3.17
CA LEU A 144 4.39 -4.02 2.58
C LEU A 144 4.44 -3.88 1.05
N ALA A 145 5.47 -4.44 0.42
CA ALA A 145 5.76 -4.22 -0.98
C ALA A 145 5.79 -5.52 -1.79
N VAL A 146 5.08 -5.53 -2.92
CA VAL A 146 5.23 -6.56 -3.95
C VAL A 146 6.35 -6.15 -4.88
N TRP A 147 7.44 -6.91 -4.93
CA TRP A 147 8.63 -6.55 -5.71
C TRP A 147 9.45 -7.79 -6.09
N ASN A 148 9.86 -7.87 -7.36
CA ASN A 148 10.61 -9.00 -7.94
C ASN A 148 12.13 -8.81 -7.91
N GLY A 149 12.65 -7.92 -7.07
CA GLY A 149 14.08 -7.64 -6.97
C GLY A 149 14.70 -6.81 -8.10
N LYS A 150 13.96 -6.50 -9.18
CA LYS A 150 14.51 -5.75 -10.33
C LYS A 150 14.46 -4.23 -10.12
N PRO A 151 15.46 -3.48 -10.63
CA PRO A 151 15.43 -2.01 -10.62
C PRO A 151 14.16 -1.45 -11.32
N GLY A 152 13.62 -0.35 -10.82
CA GLY A 152 12.42 0.29 -11.37
C GLY A 152 11.64 1.12 -10.36
N GLY A 153 10.39 1.47 -10.69
CA GLY A 153 9.55 2.34 -9.85
C GLY A 153 9.34 1.84 -8.42
N ALA A 154 9.20 0.52 -8.23
CA ALA A 154 9.14 -0.10 -6.90
C ALA A 154 10.51 -0.06 -6.17
N GLY A 155 11.62 -0.28 -6.88
CA GLY A 155 12.96 -0.20 -6.29
C GLY A 155 13.30 1.18 -5.72
N ASN A 156 12.89 2.25 -6.41
CA ASN A 156 13.13 3.63 -5.95
C ASN A 156 12.38 3.95 -4.66
N ILE A 157 11.11 3.52 -4.54
CA ILE A 157 10.34 3.77 -3.32
C ILE A 157 10.84 2.95 -2.14
N LEU A 158 11.32 1.72 -2.39
CA LEU A 158 11.95 0.89 -1.37
C LEU A 158 13.28 1.47 -0.88
N ALA A 159 14.11 2.01 -1.78
CA ALA A 159 15.30 2.74 -1.40
C ALA A 159 14.96 3.95 -0.51
N PHE A 160 13.95 4.73 -0.90
CA PHE A 160 13.46 5.85 -0.11
C PHE A 160 12.97 5.41 1.28
N ALA A 161 12.17 4.34 1.38
CA ALA A 161 11.72 3.79 2.65
C ALA A 161 12.88 3.39 3.57
N ARG A 162 13.92 2.76 3.01
CA ARG A 162 15.14 2.40 3.77
C ARG A 162 15.88 3.63 4.30
N THR A 163 15.96 4.71 3.52
CA THR A 163 16.59 5.97 4.00
C THR A 163 15.85 6.60 5.18
N LEU A 164 14.54 6.34 5.30
CA LEU A 164 13.72 6.81 6.41
C LEU A 164 13.60 5.80 7.56
N GLY A 165 14.39 4.72 7.54
CA GLY A 165 14.40 3.69 8.60
C GLY A 165 13.11 2.89 8.70
N LYS A 166 12.29 2.84 7.63
CA LYS A 166 11.05 2.04 7.63
C LYS A 166 11.39 0.55 7.60
N THR A 167 10.55 -0.26 8.22
CA THR A 167 10.63 -1.73 8.07
C THR A 167 9.93 -2.13 6.79
N VAL A 168 10.63 -2.83 5.91
CA VAL A 168 10.10 -3.22 4.60
C VAL A 168 9.83 -4.73 4.61
N ILE A 169 8.59 -5.12 4.33
CA ILE A 169 8.20 -6.50 4.09
C ILE A 169 8.01 -6.66 2.59
N LEU A 170 8.76 -7.57 1.99
CA LEU A 170 8.80 -7.81 0.56
C LEU A 170 8.09 -9.12 0.23
N ILE A 171 7.24 -9.11 -0.80
CA ILE A 171 6.63 -10.28 -1.40
C ILE A 171 7.12 -10.38 -2.84
N ASP A 172 7.77 -11.50 -3.21
CA ASP A 172 8.11 -11.74 -4.61
C ASP A 172 6.85 -12.17 -5.39
N PRO A 173 6.48 -11.49 -6.49
CA PRO A 173 5.26 -11.80 -7.22
C PRO A 173 5.31 -13.12 -8.03
N ASN A 174 6.47 -13.76 -8.15
CA ASN A 174 6.65 -15.02 -8.88
C ASN A 174 6.73 -16.23 -7.94
N THR A 175 7.44 -16.09 -6.82
CA THR A 175 7.64 -17.19 -5.86
C THR A 175 6.72 -17.09 -4.65
N PHE A 176 6.14 -15.91 -4.42
CA PHE A 176 5.32 -15.58 -3.24
C PHE A 176 6.10 -15.67 -1.92
N GLU A 177 7.43 -15.72 -1.98
CA GLU A 177 8.29 -15.66 -0.80
C GLU A 177 8.18 -14.30 -0.12
N VAL A 178 8.11 -14.34 1.21
CA VAL A 178 8.10 -13.15 2.06
C VAL A 178 9.47 -12.96 2.68
N ARG A 179 10.00 -11.73 2.64
CA ARG A 179 11.26 -11.35 3.27
C ARG A 179 11.10 -10.03 4.01
N THR A 180 11.75 -9.88 5.16
CA THR A 180 11.70 -8.64 5.93
C THR A 180 13.07 -8.01 6.00
N ASP A 181 13.17 -6.79 5.49
CA ASP A 181 14.32 -5.91 5.63
C ASP A 181 14.04 -4.93 6.78
N SER A 182 14.50 -5.28 7.98
CA SER A 182 14.57 -4.34 9.10
C SER A 182 15.96 -3.69 9.10
N ASN A 183 16.03 -2.36 9.09
CA ASN A 183 17.27 -1.64 9.38
C ASN A 183 17.66 -1.95 10.83
N LYS A 184 18.47 -2.99 11.05
CA LYS A 184 19.19 -3.17 12.31
C LYS A 184 20.34 -2.17 12.30
N HIS A 185 20.14 -1.04 12.96
CA HIS A 185 21.25 -0.23 13.48
C HIS A 185 21.19 -0.33 15.00
#